data_AF-A0AAD6ZC86-F1
#
_entry.id   AF-A0AAD6ZC86-F1
#
_cell.length_a   1.000
_cell.length_b   1.000
_cell.length_c   1.000
_cell.angle_alpha   90.00
_cell.angle_beta   90.00
_cell.angle_gamma   90.00
#
_symmetry.space_group_name_H-M   'P 1'
#
loop_
_entity.id
_entity.type
_entity.pdbx_description
1 polymer ?
#
loop_
_entity_poly.entity_id
_entity_poly.type
_entity_poly.pdbx_seq_one_letter_code
_entity_poly.pdbx_strand_id
1 'polypeptide(L)'
;PPGYLFLCPLTEIQTELPGLPACTAYWSRDPSGAECLSAEEAKDEGFPDIDCCMWAVGGSWDAGVYTGIRQFHEAKGFDPYSQEVATELGCPLYQV
;
A
#
# COMPACT_ATOMS: atom_id res chain seq x y z
N PRO A 1 4.72 -20.20 14.95
CA PRO A 1 4.93 -20.34 13.48
C PRO A 1 5.60 -19.06 12.95
N PRO A 2 6.30 -19.06 11.81
CA PRO A 2 6.67 -17.81 11.17
C PRO A 2 5.38 -17.06 10.76
N GLY A 3 5.29 -15.78 11.09
CA GLY A 3 4.23 -14.88 10.61
C GLY A 3 4.77 -13.97 9.52
N TYR A 4 3.97 -13.74 8.49
CA TYR A 4 4.31 -12.88 7.36
C TYR A 4 3.45 -11.62 7.41
N LEU A 5 4.08 -10.45 7.37
CA LEU A 5 3.39 -9.16 7.30
C LEU A 5 3.17 -8.81 5.83
N PHE A 6 1.91 -8.66 5.43
CA PHE A 6 1.52 -8.19 4.11
C PHE A 6 1.07 -6.74 4.18
N LEU A 7 1.62 -5.93 3.28
CA LEU A 7 1.15 -4.57 3.03
C LEU A 7 0.15 -4.64 1.88
N CYS A 8 -1.11 -4.29 2.14
CA CYS A 8 -2.09 -4.14 1.06
C CYS A 8 -1.73 -2.87 0.28
N PRO A 9 -1.37 -2.98 -1.00
CA PRO A 9 -1.35 -1.79 -1.83
C PRO A 9 -2.75 -1.15 -1.80
N LEU A 10 -2.78 0.18 -1.82
CA LEU A 10 -3.98 1.00 -1.94
C LEU A 10 -4.63 0.78 -3.32
N THR A 11 -5.18 -0.40 -3.51
CA THR A 11 -5.95 -0.80 -4.67
C THR A 11 -7.28 -1.28 -4.11
N GLU A 12 -8.29 -0.39 -4.25
CA GLU A 12 -9.73 -0.70 -4.23
C GLU A 12 -10.58 -0.55 -2.97
N ILE A 13 -10.10 -0.10 -1.80
CA ILE A 13 -11.02 0.07 -0.65
C ILE A 13 -10.92 1.47 -0.02
N GLN A 14 -12.09 2.14 -0.04
CA GLN A 14 -12.52 3.33 0.72
C GLN A 14 -12.42 4.69 0.03
N THR A 15 -13.14 4.84 -1.09
CA THR A 15 -13.57 6.13 -1.64
C THR A 15 -14.70 6.81 -0.85
N GLU A 16 -15.19 6.22 0.25
CA GLU A 16 -16.37 6.73 0.99
C GLU A 16 -16.10 7.31 2.39
N LEU A 17 -14.85 7.60 2.76
CA LEU A 17 -14.54 8.28 4.02
C LEU A 17 -13.73 9.56 3.77
N PRO A 18 -14.14 10.72 4.34
CA PRO A 18 -13.32 11.93 4.32
C PRO A 18 -12.18 11.77 5.34
N GLY A 19 -11.05 11.29 4.84
CA GLY A 19 -9.83 11.03 5.60
C GLY A 19 -8.98 10.08 4.76
N LEU A 20 -7.81 10.55 4.31
CA LEU A 20 -6.93 9.89 3.35
C LEU A 20 -6.84 8.36 3.54
N PRO A 21 -6.84 7.58 2.45
CA PRO A 21 -6.92 6.13 2.56
C PRO A 21 -5.59 5.62 3.13
N ALA A 22 -5.65 5.14 4.37
CA ALA A 22 -4.50 4.54 5.02
C ALA A 22 -4.15 3.23 4.32
N CYS A 23 -2.87 3.05 3.98
CA CYS A 23 -2.36 1.75 3.55
C CYS A 23 -2.66 0.74 4.67
N THR A 24 -3.42 -0.32 4.38
CA THR A 24 -3.75 -1.35 5.38
C THR A 24 -2.70 -2.46 5.33
N ALA A 25 -2.44 -3.09 6.47
CA ALA A 25 -1.52 -4.22 6.56
C ALA A 25 -2.12 -5.29 7.47
N TYR A 26 -1.76 -6.55 7.21
CA TYR A 26 -2.27 -7.71 7.94
C TYR A 26 -1.21 -8.79 8.12
N TRP A 27 -1.38 -9.62 9.14
CA TRP A 27 -0.56 -10.81 9.37
C TRP A 27 -1.15 -12.02 8.65
N SER A 28 -0.28 -12.90 8.15
CA SER A 28 -0.66 -14.19 7.56
C SER A 28 0.25 -15.30 8.08
N ARG A 29 -0.30 -16.51 8.23
CA ARG A 29 0.53 -17.72 8.43
C ARG A 29 0.97 -18.32 7.09
N ASP A 30 0.32 -17.92 5.99
CA ASP A 30 0.65 -18.34 4.64
C ASP A 30 1.67 -17.38 4.01
N PRO A 31 2.85 -17.86 3.56
CA PRO A 31 3.80 -17.03 2.82
C PRO A 31 3.24 -16.46 1.51
N SER A 32 2.10 -16.93 1.02
CA SER A 32 1.40 -16.37 -0.15
C SER A 32 0.51 -15.16 0.19
N GLY A 33 0.13 -14.99 1.46
CA GLY A 33 -0.81 -13.95 1.90
C GLY A 33 -2.27 -14.25 1.59
N ALA A 34 -2.61 -15.48 1.18
CA ALA A 34 -4.00 -15.86 0.90
C ALA A 34 -4.89 -15.84 2.16
N GLU A 35 -4.30 -16.00 3.34
CA GLU A 35 -4.97 -15.87 4.64
C GLU A 35 -4.71 -14.49 5.24
N CYS A 36 -5.76 -13.82 5.71
CA CYS A 36 -5.65 -12.60 6.50
C CYS A 36 -6.09 -12.89 7.93
N LEU A 37 -5.17 -12.76 8.89
CA LEU A 37 -5.49 -12.88 10.30
C LEU A 37 -6.24 -11.66 10.79
N SER A 38 -7.28 -11.89 11.60
CA SER A 38 -7.88 -10.81 12.38
C SER A 38 -6.91 -10.27 13.43
N ALA A 39 -7.21 -9.08 13.97
CA ALA A 39 -6.42 -8.47 15.04
C ALA A 39 -6.41 -9.35 16.30
N GLU A 40 -7.55 -9.95 16.67
CA GLU A 40 -7.61 -10.87 17.82
C GLU A 40 -6.77 -12.12 17.60
N GLU A 41 -6.87 -12.77 16.43
CA GLU A 41 -6.08 -13.96 16.11
C GLU A 41 -4.58 -13.65 16.08
N ALA A 42 -4.19 -12.53 15.50
CA ALA A 42 -2.81 -12.11 15.46
C ALA A 42 -2.24 -11.89 16.87
N LYS A 43 -3.02 -11.25 17.74
CA LYS A 43 -2.66 -10.98 19.13
C LYS A 43 -2.57 -12.25 19.97
N ASP A 44 -3.52 -13.17 19.82
CA ASP A 44 -3.54 -14.45 20.54
C ASP A 44 -2.33 -15.32 20.15
N GLU A 45 -1.81 -15.16 18.94
CA GLU A 45 -0.57 -15.79 18.48
C GLU A 45 0.71 -15.03 18.83
N GLY A 46 0.59 -13.87 19.48
CA GLY A 46 1.71 -13.04 19.90
C GLY A 46 2.36 -12.26 18.76
N PHE A 47 1.66 -12.06 17.64
CA PHE A 47 2.12 -11.15 16.60
C PHE A 47 1.96 -9.69 17.06
N PRO A 48 2.90 -8.80 16.68
CA PRO A 48 2.82 -7.39 17.02
C PRO A 48 1.56 -6.73 16.45
N ASP A 49 0.98 -5.79 17.21
CA ASP A 49 -0.05 -4.91 16.68
C ASP A 49 0.50 -4.12 15.49
N ILE A 50 -0.27 -4.12 14.40
CA ILE A 50 0.07 -3.40 13.18
C ILE A 50 -0.45 -1.96 13.32
N ASP A 51 0.39 -1.07 13.85
CA ASP A 51 0.15 0.38 13.79
C ASP A 51 0.80 1.00 12.54
N CYS A 52 0.75 0.27 11.41
CA CYS A 52 1.24 0.76 10.13
C CYS A 52 0.19 1.64 9.47
N CYS A 53 -0.03 2.81 10.06
CA CYS A 53 -0.52 3.95 9.32
C CYS A 53 0.65 4.44 8.45
N MET A 54 0.84 3.86 7.26
CA MET A 54 1.74 4.46 6.26
C MET A 54 1.08 5.72 5.70
N TRP A 55 1.23 6.82 6.43
CA TRP A 55 1.04 8.15 5.87
C TRP A 55 2.24 8.40 4.98
N ALA A 56 2.09 8.18 3.67
CA ALA A 56 3.01 8.75 2.69
C ALA A 56 2.77 10.27 2.59
N VAL A 57 2.81 10.99 3.72
CA VAL A 57 2.93 12.44 3.75
C VAL A 57 4.42 12.72 3.75
N GLY A 58 5.04 12.59 2.59
CA GLY A 58 6.35 13.19 2.38
C GLY A 58 6.18 14.71 2.52
N GLY A 59 6.60 15.29 3.65
CA GLY A 59 6.72 16.75 3.78
C GLY A 59 7.65 17.36 2.72
N SER A 60 8.47 16.51 2.12
CA SER A 60 9.18 16.73 0.87
C SER A 60 9.33 15.40 0.15
N TRP A 61 9.17 15.40 -1.17
CA TRP A 61 9.56 14.28 -2.01
C TRP A 61 11.00 14.54 -2.47
N ASP A 62 11.95 13.78 -1.94
CA ASP A 62 13.32 13.85 -2.43
C ASP A 62 13.50 13.01 -3.70
N ALA A 63 14.67 13.14 -4.34
CA ALA A 63 14.99 12.39 -5.56
C ALA A 63 14.95 10.87 -5.36
N GLY A 64 15.16 10.38 -4.13
CA GLY A 64 15.09 8.96 -3.79
C GLY A 64 13.65 8.45 -3.87
N VAL A 65 12.69 9.21 -3.34
CA VAL A 65 11.26 8.89 -3.42
C VAL A 65 10.78 8.82 -4.88
N TYR A 66 11.11 9.83 -5.70
CA TYR A 66 10.78 9.81 -7.14
C TYR A 66 11.42 8.62 -7.87
N THR A 67 12.66 8.28 -7.52
CA THR A 67 13.35 7.13 -8.11
C THR A 67 12.66 5.82 -7.75
N GLY A 68 12.26 5.65 -6.49
CA GLY A 68 11.55 4.46 -6.01
C GLY A 68 10.19 4.28 -6.70
N ILE A 69 9.42 5.36 -6.84
CA ILE A 69 8.12 5.33 -7.55
C ILE A 69 8.31 4.98 -9.02
N ARG A 70 9.32 5.56 -9.68
CA ARG A 70 9.65 5.20 -11.07
C ARG A 70 9.96 3.71 -11.22
N GLN A 71 10.84 3.18 -10.37
CA GLN A 71 11.20 1.75 -10.41
C GLN A 71 9.99 0.84 -10.15
N PHE A 72 9.07 1.28 -9.27
CA PHE A 72 7.83 0.57 -9.03
C PHE A 72 6.91 0.54 -10.26
N HIS A 73 6.74 1.67 -10.97
CA HIS A 73 5.98 1.72 -12.22
C HIS A 73 6.57 0.79 -13.28
N GLU A 74 7.88 0.86 -13.49
CA GLU A 74 8.61 -0.01 -14.43
C GLU A 74 8.43 -1.49 -14.09
N ALA A 75 8.54 -1.87 -12.82
CA ALA A 75 8.35 -3.24 -12.35
C ALA A 75 6.91 -3.75 -12.54
N LYS A 76 5.93 -2.84 -12.59
CA LYS A 76 4.51 -3.14 -12.87
C LYS A 76 4.17 -3.06 -14.36
N GLY A 77 5.14 -2.75 -15.23
CA GLY A 77 4.95 -2.67 -16.67
C GLY A 77 4.34 -1.35 -17.15
N PHE A 78 4.26 -0.34 -16.29
CA PHE A 78 3.78 0.99 -16.66
C PHE A 78 4.94 1.87 -17.16
N ASP A 79 4.66 2.76 -18.10
CA ASP A 79 5.59 3.83 -18.45
C ASP A 79 5.57 4.91 -17.34
N PRO A 80 6.69 5.14 -16.62
CA PRO A 80 6.74 6.13 -15.55
C PRO A 80 6.56 7.58 -16.01
N TYR A 81 6.64 7.84 -17.32
CA TYR A 81 6.40 9.15 -17.92
C TYR A 81 4.98 9.30 -18.49
N SER A 82 4.15 8.25 -18.41
CA SER A 82 2.78 8.26 -18.88
C SER A 82 1.79 8.58 -17.76
N GLN A 83 0.53 8.76 -18.15
CA GLN A 83 -0.61 8.93 -17.25
C GLN A 83 -1.32 7.60 -16.94
N GLU A 84 -0.74 6.46 -17.36
CA GLU A 84 -1.37 5.14 -17.26
C GLU A 84 -1.65 4.76 -15.81
N VAL A 85 -0.67 4.98 -14.92
CA VAL A 85 -0.84 4.68 -13.49
C VAL A 85 -1.94 5.50 -12.86
N ALA A 86 -1.99 6.81 -13.16
CA ALA A 86 -3.05 7.67 -12.66
C ALA A 86 -4.43 7.25 -13.19
N THR A 87 -4.50 6.79 -14.45
CA THR A 87 -5.73 6.32 -15.07
C THR A 87 -6.20 5.00 -14.45
N GLU A 88 -5.29 4.03 -14.28
CA GLU A 88 -5.56 2.72 -13.65
C GLU A 88 -6.07 2.90 -12.21
N LEU A 89 -5.50 3.86 -11.47
CA LEU A 89 -5.88 4.17 -10.09
C LEU A 89 -7.12 5.09 -9.99
N GLY A 90 -7.74 5.48 -11.11
CA GLY A 90 -8.91 6.37 -11.13
C GLY A 90 -8.62 7.78 -10.60
N CYS A 91 -7.35 8.20 -10.62
CA CYS A 91 -6.94 9.52 -10.16
C CYS A 91 -7.31 10.61 -11.18
N PRO A 92 -7.75 11.79 -10.73
CA PRO A 92 -8.03 12.91 -11.62
C PRO A 92 -6.73 13.38 -12.28
N LEU A 93 -6.74 13.45 -13.61
CA LEU A 93 -5.65 14.02 -14.40
C LEU A 93 -5.78 15.54 -14.41
N TYR A 94 -4.86 16.23 -13.75
CA TYR A 94 -4.74 17.67 -13.88
C TYR A 94 -4.05 17.99 -15.20
N GLN A 95 -4.80 18.56 -16.15
CA GLN A 95 -4.20 19.24 -17.29
C GLN A 95 -3.68 20.59 -16.80
N VAL A 96 -2.37 20.83 -16.98
CA VAL A 96 -1.73 22.14 -16.78
C VAL A 96 -1.60 22.82 -18.13
#